data_AF-A0A3S2Y2M1-F1
#
_entry.id   AF-A0A3S2Y2M1-F1
#
_cell.length_a   1.000
_cell.length_b   1.000
_cell.length_c   1.000
_cell.angle_alpha   90.00
_cell.angle_beta   90.00
_cell.angle_gamma   90.00
#
_symmetry.space_group_name_H-M   'P 1'
#
loop_
_entity.id
_entity.type
_entity.pdbx_description
1 polymer ?
#
loop_
_entity_poly.entity_id
_entity_poly.type
_entity_poly.pdbx_seq_one_letter_code
_entity_poly.pdbx_strand_id
1 'polypeptide(L)'
;EIARRAREDEVARRLMTIPGIGPIAATAIAALAPAAATFKRGRAFAAWLGLTPLQKSTSWKTKLERTSKMGERTLRRLLIIGSS
;
A
#
# COMPACT_ATOMS: atom_id res chain seq x y z
N GLU A 1 -10.04 -11.57 17.59
CA GLU A 1 -9.19 -12.55 16.88
C GLU A 1 -8.11 -11.91 15.98
N ILE A 2 -8.46 -11.09 14.98
CA ILE A 2 -7.45 -10.48 14.05
C ILE A 2 -6.35 -9.71 14.80
N ALA A 3 -6.71 -8.87 15.77
CA ALA A 3 -5.73 -8.09 16.53
C ALA A 3 -4.76 -8.95 17.37
N ARG A 4 -5.19 -10.15 17.79
CA ARG A 4 -4.32 -11.10 18.51
C ARG A 4 -3.31 -11.70 17.54
N ARG A 5 -3.77 -12.23 16.41
CA ARG A 5 -2.91 -12.79 15.35
C ARG A 5 -1.93 -11.76 14.81
N ALA A 6 -2.37 -10.52 14.59
CA ALA A 6 -1.53 -9.43 14.13
C ALA A 6 -0.38 -9.08 15.09
N ARG A 7 -0.52 -9.37 16.40
CA ARG A 7 0.55 -9.17 17.39
C ARG A 7 1.54 -10.34 17.42
N GLU A 8 1.11 -11.54 17.04
CA GLU A 8 1.94 -12.74 16.95
C GLU A 8 2.75 -12.78 15.66
N ASP A 9 2.22 -12.20 14.58
CA ASP A 9 2.91 -12.01 13.31
C ASP A 9 3.92 -10.85 13.41
N GLU A 10 5.21 -11.16 13.21
CA GLU A 10 6.28 -10.18 13.34
C GLU A 10 6.19 -9.05 12.28
N VAL A 11 5.78 -9.38 11.06
CA VAL A 11 5.62 -8.41 9.97
C VAL A 11 4.46 -7.48 10.27
N ALA A 12 3.31 -8.03 10.67
CA ALA A 12 2.15 -7.23 11.03
C ALA A 12 2.44 -6.35 12.26
N ARG A 13 3.15 -6.87 13.26
CA ARG A 13 3.57 -6.10 14.44
C ARG A 13 4.47 -4.91 14.07
N ARG A 14 5.44 -5.12 13.18
CA ARG A 14 6.30 -4.04 12.65
C ARG A 14 5.50 -3.03 11.83
N LEU A 15 4.56 -3.48 11.01
CA LEU A 15 3.71 -2.59 10.21
C LEU A 15 2.80 -1.71 11.09
N MET A 16 2.29 -2.25 12.20
CA MET A 16 1.46 -1.49 13.16
C MET A 16 2.21 -0.36 13.90
N THR A 17 3.54 -0.28 13.80
CA THR A 17 4.28 0.88 14.35
C THR A 17 4.18 2.11 13.45
N ILE A 18 3.67 1.96 12.23
CA ILE A 18 3.47 3.06 11.29
C ILE A 18 2.16 3.78 11.67
N PRO A 19 2.17 5.12 11.86
CA PRO A 19 0.96 5.87 12.11
C PRO A 19 -0.11 5.61 11.04
N GLY A 20 -1.34 5.36 11.48
CA GLY A 20 -2.47 5.04 10.59
C GLY A 20 -2.56 3.57 10.14
N ILE A 21 -1.62 2.71 10.54
CA ILE A 21 -1.66 1.27 10.25
C ILE A 21 -2.15 0.48 11.46
N GLY A 22 -3.44 0.11 11.44
CA GLY A 22 -4.04 -0.78 12.43
C GLY A 22 -3.87 -2.26 12.11
N PRO A 23 -4.30 -3.17 13.01
CA PRO A 23 -4.15 -4.62 12.85
C PRO A 23 -4.79 -5.18 11.58
N ILE A 24 -5.90 -4.58 11.12
CA ILE A 24 -6.57 -4.98 9.87
C ILE A 24 -5.69 -4.65 8.66
N ALA A 25 -5.20 -3.41 8.59
CA ALA A 25 -4.33 -2.98 7.49
C ALA A 25 -2.99 -3.74 7.50
N ALA A 26 -2.39 -3.92 8.67
CA ALA A 26 -1.14 -4.67 8.83
C ALA A 26 -1.26 -6.12 8.38
N THR A 27 -2.31 -6.82 8.82
CA THR A 27 -2.56 -8.21 8.42
C THR A 27 -2.87 -8.30 6.92
N ALA A 28 -3.64 -7.36 6.37
CA ALA A 28 -3.94 -7.34 4.94
C ALA A 28 -2.68 -7.12 4.10
N ILE A 29 -1.79 -6.21 4.51
CA ILE A 29 -0.51 -5.98 3.81
C ILE A 29 0.33 -7.25 3.87
N ALA A 30 0.46 -7.87 5.04
CA ALA A 30 1.24 -9.11 5.19
C ALA A 30 0.69 -10.27 4.33
N ALA A 31 -0.63 -10.34 4.13
CA ALA A 31 -1.28 -11.41 3.38
C ALA A 31 -1.33 -11.17 1.85
N LEU A 32 -1.48 -9.92 1.42
CA LEU A 32 -1.81 -9.57 0.02
C LEU A 32 -0.66 -8.89 -0.72
N ALA A 33 0.28 -8.26 -0.02
CA ALA A 33 1.40 -7.60 -0.67
C ALA A 33 2.45 -8.64 -1.11
N PRO A 34 3.08 -8.47 -2.29
CA PRO A 34 4.29 -9.19 -2.63
C PRO A 34 5.39 -8.94 -1.60
N ALA A 35 6.38 -9.84 -1.54
CA ALA A 35 7.55 -9.65 -0.69
C ALA A 35 8.18 -8.26 -0.94
N ALA A 36 8.57 -7.56 0.12
CA ALA A 36 9.06 -6.18 0.04
C ALA A 36 10.25 -6.02 -0.93
N ALA A 37 11.10 -7.04 -1.04
CA ALA A 37 12.23 -7.10 -1.98
C ALA A 37 11.82 -6.99 -3.47
N THR A 38 10.56 -7.27 -3.80
CA THR A 38 10.01 -7.10 -5.15
C THR A 38 10.00 -5.63 -5.59
N PHE A 39 9.97 -4.70 -4.62
CA PHE A 39 9.88 -3.28 -4.90
C PHE A 39 11.24 -2.60 -4.73
N LYS A 40 11.72 -1.93 -5.79
CA LYS A 40 12.97 -1.17 -5.77
C LYS A 40 12.99 -0.05 -4.71
N ARG A 41 11.82 0.50 -4.36
CA ARG A 41 11.64 1.61 -3.41
C ARG A 41 10.19 1.72 -2.96
N GLY A 42 9.92 2.41 -1.86
CA GLY A 42 8.55 2.66 -1.37
C GLY A 42 7.61 3.30 -2.39
N ARG A 43 8.11 4.17 -3.27
CA ARG A 43 7.31 4.74 -4.38
C ARG A 43 6.82 3.66 -5.37
N ALA A 44 7.59 2.59 -5.59
CA ALA A 44 7.17 1.49 -6.46
C ALA A 44 6.01 0.70 -5.83
N PHE A 45 6.05 0.50 -4.50
CA PHE A 45 4.94 -0.07 -3.75
C PHE A 45 3.69 0.83 -3.82
N ALA A 46 3.84 2.13 -3.60
CA ALA A 46 2.74 3.10 -3.72
C ALA A 46 2.13 3.12 -5.13
N ALA A 47 2.95 2.99 -6.17
CA ALA A 47 2.48 2.90 -7.54
C ALA A 47 1.72 1.60 -7.82
N TRP A 48 2.22 0.48 -7.30
CA TRP A 48 1.54 -0.81 -7.37
C TRP A 48 0.20 -0.81 -6.65
N LEU A 49 0.05 -0.07 -5.54
CA LEU A 49 -1.23 0.14 -4.85
C LEU A 49 -2.18 1.10 -5.59
N GLY A 50 -1.69 1.81 -6.61
CA GLY A 50 -2.45 2.84 -7.32
C GLY A 50 -2.60 4.15 -6.54
N LEU A 51 -1.72 4.40 -5.58
CA LEU A 51 -1.66 5.62 -4.76
C LEU A 51 -0.87 6.75 -5.44
N THR A 52 -0.13 6.46 -6.52
CA THR A 52 0.58 7.48 -7.29
C THR A 52 -0.29 8.02 -8.44
N PRO A 53 -0.10 9.30 -8.83
CA PRO A 53 -0.69 9.82 -10.06
C PRO A 53 -0.28 8.98 -11.27
N LEU A 54 -1.19 8.80 -12.22
CA LEU A 54 -0.86 8.18 -13.49
C LEU A 54 0.01 9.14 -14.32
N GLN A 55 1.22 8.72 -14.67
CA GLN A 55 2.07 9.46 -15.59
C GLN A 55 1.75 9.03 -17.02
N LYS A 56 1.18 9.95 -17.81
CA LYS A 56 1.08 9.79 -19.27
C LYS A 56 2.10 10.74 -19.91
N SER A 57 3.18 10.19 -20.42
CA SER A 57 4.16 10.92 -21.23
C SER A 57 4.01 10.51 -22.68
N THR A 58 3.66 11.46 -23.54
CA THR A 58 3.89 11.37 -24.99
C THR A 58 5.20 12.09 -25.30
N SER A 59 5.87 11.73 -26.40
CA SER A 59 7.22 12.21 -26.78
C SER A 59 7.39 13.74 -26.89
N TRP A 60 6.36 14.53 -26.66
CA TRP A 60 6.37 15.98 -26.70
C TRP A 60 5.76 16.65 -25.43
N LYS A 61 5.11 15.90 -24.52
CA LYS A 61 4.52 16.41 -23.27
C LYS A 61 4.41 15.33 -22.18
N THR A 62 4.78 15.69 -20.95
CA THR A 62 4.50 14.87 -19.75
C THR A 62 3.32 15.47 -18.98
N LYS A 63 2.25 14.69 -18.79
CA LYS A 63 1.11 15.07 -17.94
C LYS A 63 0.97 14.08 -16.77
N LEU A 64 0.80 14.63 -15.57
CA LEU A 64 0.33 13.88 -14.40
C LEU A 64 -1.19 13.94 -14.38
N GLU A 65 -1.84 12.78 -14.44
CA GLU A 65 -3.30 12.66 -14.43
C GLU A 65 -3.81 12.16 -13.07
N ARG A 66 -5.08 11.76 -13.01
CA ARG A 66 -5.72 11.20 -11.80
C ARG A 66 -4.93 10.01 -11.26
N THR A 67 -5.17 9.67 -10.00
CA THR A 67 -4.64 8.43 -9.40
C THR A 67 -5.04 7.24 -10.28
N SER A 68 -4.05 6.38 -10.58
CA SER A 68 -4.20 5.28 -11.53
C SER A 68 -5.37 4.34 -11.16
N LYS A 69 -5.63 4.14 -9.85
CA LYS A 69 -6.55 3.14 -9.29
C LYS A 69 -6.26 1.68 -9.69
N MET A 70 -5.21 1.45 -10.46
CA MET A 70 -4.66 0.12 -10.74
C MET A 70 -4.00 -0.45 -9.47
N GLY A 71 -4.01 -1.78 -9.31
CA GLY A 71 -3.45 -2.44 -8.13
C GLY A 71 -4.47 -3.00 -7.16
N GLU A 72 -4.00 -3.45 -5.99
CA GLU A 72 -4.83 -4.12 -4.99
C GLU A 72 -5.81 -3.12 -4.33
N ARG A 73 -7.10 -3.34 -4.58
CA ARG A 73 -8.17 -2.39 -4.23
C ARG A 73 -8.45 -2.39 -2.72
N THR A 74 -8.29 -3.52 -2.06
CA THR A 74 -8.57 -3.70 -0.63
C THR A 74 -7.57 -2.93 0.22
N LEU A 75 -6.28 -3.14 -0.02
CA LEU A 75 -5.15 -2.44 0.56
C LEU A 75 -5.25 -0.94 0.32
N ARG A 76 -5.52 -0.52 -0.93
CA ARG A 76 -5.70 0.91 -1.21
C ARG A 76 -6.81 1.53 -0.36
N ARG A 77 -7.96 0.85 -0.21
CA ARG A 77 -9.07 1.34 0.61
C ARG A 77 -8.70 1.40 2.09
N LEU A 78 -8.05 0.36 2.61
CA LEU A 78 -7.62 0.30 4.01
C LEU A 78 -6.62 1.40 4.35
N LEU A 79 -5.67 1.67 3.44
CA LEU A 79 -4.67 2.72 3.63
C LEU A 79 -5.26 4.12 3.57
N ILE A 80 -6.24 4.37 2.69
CA ILE A 80 -6.94 5.67 2.62
C ILE A 80 -7.74 5.91 3.91
N ILE A 81 -8.48 4.90 4.38
CA ILE A 81 -9.28 5.00 5.61
C ILE A 81 -8.38 5.15 6.84
N GLY A 82 -7.30 4.38 6.93
CA GLY A 82 -6.37 4.42 8.07
C GLY A 82 -5.52 5.69 8.14
N SER A 83 -5.41 6.44 7.04
CA SER A 83 -4.73 7.74 6.99
C SER A 83 -5.65 8.92 7.38
N SER A 84 -6.93 8.67 7.64
CA SER A 84 -7.92 9.69 8.00
C SER A 84 -7.97 9.94 9.51
#